data_AF-A0A4P8QB09-F1
#
_entry.id   AF-A0A4P8QB09-F1
#
_cell.length_a   1.000
_cell.length_b   1.000
_cell.length_c   1.000
_cell.angle_alpha   90.00
_cell.angle_beta   90.00
_cell.angle_gamma   90.00
#
_symmetry.space_group_name_H-M   'P 1'
#
loop_
_entity.id
_entity.type
_entity.pdbx_description
1 polymer ?
#
loop_
_entity_poly.entity_id
_entity_poly.type
_entity_poly.pdbx_seq_one_letter_code
_entity_poly.pdbx_strand_id
1 'polypeptide(L)'
;MQAVSGAEGTVTEACNNPGGFTVTANYRQLSGDESASLTYGNSVLDLSETSGKIVSQSTRAAIRKMNYRFDAVKVETPLIVVLTIRPI
;
A
#
# COMPACT_ATOMS: atom_id res chain seq x y z
N MET A 1 -8.04 2.23 -1.93
CA MET A 1 -7.73 3.56 -1.35
C MET A 1 -7.46 4.50 -2.51
N GLN A 2 -8.16 5.63 -2.59
CA GLN A 2 -7.87 6.63 -3.64
C GLN A 2 -6.68 7.49 -3.21
N ALA A 3 -5.71 7.66 -4.09
CA ALA A 3 -4.55 8.50 -3.84
C ALA A 3 -4.93 9.97 -4.05
N VAL A 4 -4.90 10.74 -2.96
CA VAL A 4 -5.10 12.19 -2.94
C VAL A 4 -4.09 12.74 -1.94
N SER A 5 -3.38 13.82 -2.27
CA SER A 5 -2.39 14.42 -1.36
C SER A 5 -3.01 14.73 0.01
N GLY A 6 -2.37 14.28 1.08
CA GLY A 6 -2.84 14.41 2.46
C GLY A 6 -3.92 13.41 2.87
N ALA A 7 -4.43 12.55 1.97
CA ALA A 7 -5.41 11.54 2.36
C ALA A 7 -4.77 10.49 3.27
N GLU A 8 -5.39 10.28 4.42
CA GLU A 8 -4.93 9.33 5.43
C GLU A 8 -6.08 8.49 5.97
N GLY A 9 -5.74 7.40 6.65
CA GLY A 9 -6.73 6.52 7.27
C GLY A 9 -6.10 5.27 7.85
N THR A 10 -6.94 4.27 8.12
CA THR A 10 -6.50 3.00 8.70
C THR A 10 -7.04 1.82 7.92
N VAL A 11 -6.21 0.80 7.73
CA VAL A 11 -6.58 -0.51 7.19
C VAL A 11 -6.37 -1.56 8.28
N THR A 12 -7.23 -2.58 8.34
CA THR A 12 -7.00 -3.74 9.21
C THR A 12 -6.37 -4.86 8.38
N GLU A 13 -5.13 -5.22 8.71
CA GLU A 13 -4.51 -6.45 8.23
C GLU A 13 -5.00 -7.60 9.12
N ALA A 14 -5.62 -8.61 8.52
CA ALA A 14 -6.07 -9.79 9.23
C ALA A 14 -5.75 -11.05 8.41
N CYS A 15 -4.85 -11.87 8.92
CA CYS A 15 -4.56 -13.19 8.34
C CYS A 15 -4.27 -14.19 9.45
N ASN A 16 -4.91 -15.36 9.36
CA ASN A 16 -4.79 -16.43 10.34
C ASN A 16 -3.81 -17.55 9.91
N ASN A 17 -2.93 -17.28 8.96
CA ASN A 17 -1.92 -18.25 8.53
C ASN A 17 -0.75 -18.30 9.53
N PRO A 18 -0.41 -19.45 10.13
CA PRO A 18 0.70 -19.57 11.06
C PRO A 18 2.06 -19.21 10.44
N GLY A 19 2.25 -19.50 9.15
CA GLY A 19 3.46 -19.14 8.37
C GLY A 19 3.59 -17.65 8.09
N GLY A 20 2.58 -16.84 8.45
CA GLY A 20 2.57 -15.41 8.20
C GLY A 20 1.96 -15.05 6.85
N PHE A 21 2.19 -13.81 6.42
CA PHE A 21 1.59 -13.24 5.21
C PHE A 21 2.41 -12.07 4.68
N THR A 22 2.19 -11.77 3.41
CA THR A 22 2.64 -10.55 2.73
C THR A 22 1.44 -9.67 2.41
N VAL A 23 1.65 -8.36 2.46
CA VAL A 23 0.69 -7.37 1.95
C VAL A 23 1.35 -6.64 0.79
N THR A 24 0.65 -6.62 -0.33
CA THR A 24 1.13 -6.03 -1.58
C THR A 24 0.23 -4.89 -2.00
N ALA A 25 0.81 -3.74 -2.33
CA ALA A 25 0.12 -2.63 -2.97
C ALA A 25 0.12 -2.81 -4.49
N ASN A 26 -1.08 -2.89 -5.05
CA ASN A 26 -1.34 -2.97 -6.48
C ASN A 26 -2.04 -1.70 -6.95
N TYR A 27 -1.60 -1.16 -8.06
CA TYR A 27 -2.08 0.08 -8.64
C TYR A 27 -1.73 0.09 -10.13
N ARG A 28 -2.37 0.96 -10.91
CA ARG A 28 -2.01 1.13 -12.33
C ARG A 28 -0.58 1.66 -12.42
N GLN A 29 0.14 1.31 -13.48
CA GLN A 29 1.42 1.94 -13.76
C GLN A 29 1.24 3.45 -13.95
N LEU A 30 2.15 4.23 -13.37
CA LEU A 30 2.22 5.69 -13.55
C LEU A 30 3.00 6.02 -14.82
N SER A 31 2.61 7.09 -15.53
CA SER A 31 3.43 7.64 -16.61
C SER A 31 4.66 8.36 -16.04
N GLY A 32 5.65 8.65 -16.89
CA GLY A 32 6.94 9.19 -16.43
C GLY A 32 6.87 10.58 -15.76
N ASP A 33 5.76 11.30 -15.92
CA ASP A 33 5.50 12.61 -15.34
C ASP A 33 4.55 12.56 -14.12
N GLU A 34 3.96 11.39 -13.85
CA GLU A 34 3.15 11.11 -12.68
C GLU A 34 4.02 10.61 -11.51
N SER A 35 3.62 10.95 -10.29
CA SER A 35 4.28 10.48 -9.07
C SER A 35 3.30 10.39 -7.92
N ALA A 36 3.52 9.43 -7.03
CA ALA A 36 2.77 9.35 -5.79
C ALA A 36 3.63 8.69 -4.70
N SER A 37 3.50 9.16 -3.46
CA SER A 37 4.11 8.53 -2.28
C SER A 37 3.04 8.04 -1.32
N LEU A 38 3.23 6.84 -0.80
CA LEU A 38 2.38 6.22 0.21
C LEU A 38 3.23 5.86 1.43
N THR A 39 2.90 6.46 2.57
CA THR A 39 3.29 5.93 3.87
C THR A 39 2.28 4.87 4.29
N TYR A 40 2.74 3.65 4.60
CA TYR A 40 1.92 2.54 5.08
C TYR A 40 2.59 1.89 6.29
N GLY A 41 2.01 2.06 7.48
CA GLY A 41 2.66 1.74 8.74
C GLY A 41 3.96 2.53 8.90
N ASN A 42 5.08 1.81 8.91
CA ASN A 42 6.42 2.39 9.03
C ASN A 42 7.17 2.42 7.69
N SER A 43 6.52 2.02 6.60
CA SER A 43 7.13 1.92 5.27
C SER A 43 6.69 3.10 4.42
N VAL A 44 7.65 3.74 3.75
CA VAL A 44 7.37 4.76 2.73
C VAL A 44 7.61 4.14 1.36
N LEU A 45 6.66 4.31 0.46
CA LEU A 45 6.63 3.69 -0.85
C LEU A 45 6.54 4.77 -1.92
N ASP A 46 7.54 4.82 -2.79
CA ASP A 46 7.42 5.54 -4.06
C ASP A 46 6.63 4.69 -5.05
N LEU A 47 5.48 5.21 -5.49
CA LEU A 47 4.56 4.55 -6.42
C LEU A 47 4.88 4.88 -7.89
N SER A 48 5.86 5.73 -8.19
CA SER A 48 6.32 6.01 -9.56
C SER A 48 6.93 4.79 -10.25
N GLU A 49 7.37 3.80 -9.48
CA GLU A 49 7.90 2.53 -9.97
C GLU A 49 6.80 1.47 -10.22
N THR A 50 7.23 0.29 -10.68
CA THR A 50 6.40 -0.89 -10.98
C THR A 50 5.38 -1.22 -9.88
N SER A 51 4.15 -1.52 -10.30
CA SER A 51 3.07 -2.01 -9.44
C SER A 51 3.44 -3.31 -8.72
N GLY A 52 2.78 -3.60 -7.59
CA GLY A 52 2.94 -4.89 -6.90
C GLY A 52 4.01 -4.85 -5.81
N LYS A 53 4.20 -3.71 -5.16
CA LYS A 53 5.20 -3.54 -4.08
C LYS A 53 4.73 -4.19 -2.78
N ILE A 54 5.61 -4.94 -2.13
CA ILE A 54 5.36 -5.42 -0.77
C ILE A 54 5.46 -4.24 0.19
N VAL A 55 4.41 -4.01 0.96
CA VAL A 55 4.30 -2.87 1.88
C VAL A 55 4.39 -3.28 3.35
N SER A 56 4.13 -4.56 3.63
CA SER A 56 4.12 -5.12 4.97
C SER A 56 4.29 -6.63 4.86
N GLN A 57 4.97 -7.21 5.84
CA GLN A 57 5.12 -8.65 5.99
C GLN A 57 4.92 -9.02 7.47
N SER A 58 4.38 -10.21 7.70
CA SER A 58 4.31 -10.82 9.02
C SER A 58 4.81 -12.25 8.90
N THR A 59 5.57 -12.72 9.89
CA THR A 59 6.01 -14.13 9.99
C THR A 59 5.08 -14.98 10.86
N ARG A 60 3.93 -14.42 11.28
CA ARG A 60 2.92 -15.06 12.12
C ARG A 60 1.53 -14.59 11.76
N ALA A 61 0.52 -15.35 12.16
CA ALA A 61 -0.86 -14.90 12.17
C ALA A 61 -1.00 -13.59 12.97
N ALA A 62 -1.72 -12.63 12.42
CA ALA A 62 -1.91 -11.33 13.07
C ALA A 62 -3.21 -10.66 12.62
N ILE A 63 -3.79 -9.91 13.56
CA ILE A 63 -4.81 -8.90 13.29
C ILE A 63 -4.26 -7.58 13.83
N ARG A 64 -4.05 -6.60 12.96
CA ARG A 64 -3.47 -5.30 13.33
C ARG A 64 -4.00 -4.17 12.46
N LYS A 65 -4.09 -2.97 13.04
CA LYS A 65 -4.42 -1.76 12.30
C LYS A 65 -3.14 -1.11 11.78
N MET A 66 -3.16 -0.74 10.51
CA MET A 66 -2.09 -0.05 9.83
C MET A 66 -2.59 1.31 9.39
N ASN A 67 -1.89 2.36 9.82
CA ASN A 67 -2.15 3.70 9.32
C ASN A 67 -1.59 3.82 7.90
N TYR A 68 -2.26 4.59 7.06
CA TYR A 68 -1.73 5.00 5.78
C TYR A 68 -1.87 6.50 5.58
N ARG A 69 -0.99 7.09 4.78
CA ARG A 69 -1.08 8.47 4.32
C ARG A 69 -0.48 8.60 2.93
N PHE A 70 -1.16 9.33 2.05
CA PHE A 70 -0.62 9.79 0.79
C PHE A 70 0.04 11.15 0.99
N ASP A 71 1.34 11.25 0.75
CA ASP A 71 2.10 12.47 1.04
C ASP A 71 2.02 13.45 -0.15
N ALA A 72 2.72 13.14 -1.24
CA ALA A 72 2.68 13.88 -2.49
C ALA A 72 2.02 13.02 -3.57
N VAL A 73 0.99 13.54 -4.24
CA VAL A 73 0.31 12.87 -5.36
C VAL A 73 0.18 13.85 -6.53
N LYS A 74 0.79 13.48 -7.66
CA LYS A 74 0.69 14.17 -8.95
C LYS A 74 0.29 13.13 -10.00
N VAL A 75 -0.99 13.06 -10.33
CA VAL A 75 -1.53 12.10 -11.29
C VAL A 75 -2.52 12.79 -12.23
N GLU A 76 -2.49 12.44 -13.51
CA GLU A 76 -3.41 12.97 -14.52
C GLU A 76 -4.75 12.24 -14.49
N THR A 77 -4.71 10.94 -14.18
CA THR A 77 -5.91 10.11 -14.00
C THR A 77 -5.98 9.56 -12.58
N PRO A 78 -7.19 9.26 -12.06
CA PRO A 78 -7.35 8.72 -10.72
C PRO A 78 -6.44 7.52 -10.46
N LEU A 79 -5.72 7.56 -9.34
CA LEU A 79 -4.88 6.46 -8.88
C LEU A 79 -5.57 5.77 -7.70
N ILE A 80 -5.88 4.49 -7.89
CA ILE A 80 -6.44 3.63 -6.85
C ILE A 80 -5.39 2.61 -6.43
N VAL A 81 -5.09 2.58 -5.13
CA VAL A 81 -4.24 1.57 -4.51
C VAL A 81 -5.11 0.49 -3.87
N VAL A 82 -4.88 -0.75 -4.28
CA VAL A 82 -5.52 -1.95 -3.75
C VAL A 82 -4.48 -2.75 -2.97
N LEU A 83 -4.79 -3.07 -1.72
CA LEU A 83 -3.95 -3.91 -0.89
C LEU A 83 -4.42 -5.35 -1.00
N THR A 84 -3.49 -6.26 -1.30
CA THR A 84 -3.74 -7.69 -1.37
C THR A 84 -2.95 -8.38 -0.28
N ILE A 85 -3.62 -9.19 0.54
CA ILE A 85 -2.98 -10.04 1.55
C ILE A 85 -2.82 -11.45 1.00
N ARG A 86 -1.62 -12.03 1.12
CA ARG A 86 -1.33 -13.41 0.69
C ARG A 86 -0.60 -14.17 1.77
N PRO A 87 -1.07 -15.37 2.16
CA PRO A 87 -0.32 -16.28 3.02
C PRO A 87 1.06 -16.58 2.45
N ILE A 88 2.03 -16.81 3.34
CA ILE A 88 3.37 -17.35 3.03
C ILE A 88 3.34 -18.86 3.29
#